data_AF-A0A495ZIZ5-F1
#
_entry.id   AF-A0A495ZIZ5-F1
#
_cell.length_a   1.000
_cell.length_b   1.000
_cell.length_c   1.000
_cell.angle_alpha   90.00
_cell.angle_beta   90.00
_cell.angle_gamma   90.00
#
_symmetry.space_group_name_H-M   'P 1'
#
loop_
_entity.id
_entity.type
_entity.pdbx_description
1 polymer ?
#
loop_
_entity_poly.entity_id
_entity_poly.type
_entity_poly.pdbx_seq_one_letter_code
_entity_poly.pdbx_strand_id
1 'polypeptide(L)'
;MINSKQFQTTVHRFIELYGDRTEGIGEEIHAGLAWIDETKFVLIGGADTTTPQPPSWRRISRLLDLAQQLNRPLLLWDPPFQTDITGPTTLLHRSAVQNSQLQLLKLPVPIIGVFEALALEPNFAPIDAAVLVQPGEAGPQLETSPVLVKVAADSAGLKSEILELIGHLSTLPVERLVDQRLNSLRQAAGSGH
;
A
#
# COMPACT_ATOMS: atom_id res chain seq x y z
N MET A 1 5.34 -7.37 -13.85
CA MET A 1 5.85 -7.98 -12.61
C MET A 1 6.55 -6.87 -11.85
N ILE A 2 6.37 -6.74 -10.53
CA ILE A 2 7.14 -5.76 -9.74
C ILE A 2 8.61 -6.12 -9.93
N ASN A 3 9.32 -5.30 -10.72
CA ASN A 3 10.63 -5.66 -11.27
C ASN A 3 11.76 -5.21 -10.35
N SER A 4 11.52 -5.35 -9.04
CA SER A 4 12.50 -5.07 -8.01
C SER A 4 13.16 -6.37 -7.58
N LYS A 5 14.50 -6.35 -7.52
CA LYS A 5 15.29 -7.42 -6.92
C LYS A 5 14.86 -7.66 -5.46
N GLN A 6 14.45 -6.61 -4.75
CA GLN A 6 14.01 -6.69 -3.36
C GLN A 6 12.64 -7.38 -3.24
N PHE A 7 11.73 -7.14 -4.17
CA PHE A 7 10.44 -7.84 -4.22
C PHE A 7 10.63 -9.34 -4.37
N GLN A 8 11.44 -9.78 -5.34
CA GLN A 8 11.64 -11.19 -5.67
C GLN A 8 12.31 -12.00 -4.52
N THR A 9 13.16 -11.36 -3.73
CA THR A 9 13.84 -11.99 -2.59
C THR A 9 13.01 -11.96 -1.32
N THR A 10 12.10 -10.99 -1.18
CA THR A 10 11.23 -10.84 0.01
C THR A 10 9.97 -11.71 -0.11
N VAL A 11 9.35 -11.74 -1.29
CA VAL A 11 8.10 -12.46 -1.56
C VAL A 11 8.40 -13.85 -2.12
N HIS A 12 8.14 -14.89 -1.33
CA HIS A 12 8.50 -16.29 -1.65
C HIS A 12 7.56 -16.89 -2.69
N ARG A 13 6.30 -16.44 -2.67
CA ARG A 13 5.26 -16.88 -3.60
C ARG A 13 4.39 -15.68 -3.92
N PHE A 14 4.09 -15.51 -5.21
CA PHE A 14 3.17 -14.51 -5.70
C PHE A 14 2.23 -15.14 -6.73
N ILE A 15 0.92 -14.92 -6.56
CA ILE A 15 -0.11 -15.30 -7.53
C ILE A 15 -0.77 -14.01 -7.98
N GLU A 16 -0.44 -13.57 -9.20
CA GLU A 16 -1.03 -12.38 -9.78
C GLU A 16 -2.50 -12.59 -10.10
N LEU A 17 -3.34 -11.62 -9.72
CA LEU A 17 -4.78 -11.64 -9.94
C LEU A 17 -5.18 -10.50 -10.87
N TYR A 18 -5.54 -10.84 -12.09
CA TYR A 18 -5.87 -9.89 -13.16
C TYR A 18 -7.33 -9.44 -13.15
N GLY A 19 -7.60 -8.32 -13.84
CA GLY A 19 -8.93 -7.89 -14.24
C GLY A 19 -9.76 -7.20 -13.16
N ASP A 20 -10.62 -6.28 -13.62
CA ASP A 20 -11.62 -5.57 -12.83
C ASP A 20 -12.98 -6.28 -12.77
N ARG A 21 -13.14 -7.42 -13.48
CA ARG A 21 -14.39 -8.17 -13.70
C ARG A 21 -15.47 -7.40 -14.47
N THR A 22 -15.11 -6.31 -15.14
CA THR A 22 -16.02 -5.59 -16.04
C THR A 22 -15.49 -5.63 -17.46
N GLU A 23 -14.40 -4.90 -17.76
CA GLU A 23 -13.99 -4.63 -19.15
C GLU A 23 -12.46 -4.44 -19.31
N GLY A 24 -11.70 -4.25 -18.23
CA GLY A 24 -10.27 -3.93 -18.32
C GLY A 24 -9.39 -4.81 -17.44
N ILE A 25 -8.17 -5.07 -17.92
CA ILE A 25 -7.16 -5.85 -17.20
C ILE A 25 -6.56 -5.04 -16.04
N GLY A 26 -6.38 -3.73 -16.25
CA GLY A 26 -5.71 -2.82 -15.32
C GLY A 26 -4.23 -3.16 -15.20
N GLU A 27 -3.47 -2.90 -16.27
CA GLU A 27 -2.07 -3.33 -16.44
C GLU A 27 -1.08 -2.42 -15.70
N GLU A 28 -1.51 -1.23 -15.28
CA GLU A 28 -0.68 -0.25 -14.56
C GLU A 28 -0.41 -0.64 -13.09
N ILE A 29 -0.92 -1.78 -12.65
CA ILE A 29 -0.67 -2.33 -11.33
C ILE A 29 -0.32 -3.82 -11.36
N HIS A 30 0.56 -4.22 -10.46
CA HIS A 30 0.84 -5.63 -10.16
C HIS A 30 0.22 -5.98 -8.83
N ALA A 31 -0.74 -6.90 -8.86
CA ALA A 31 -1.52 -7.13 -7.66
C ALA A 31 -2.09 -8.55 -7.60
N GLY A 32 -2.16 -9.11 -6.39
CA GLY A 32 -2.51 -10.50 -6.20
C GLY A 32 -2.32 -10.99 -4.76
N LEU A 33 -2.15 -12.30 -4.61
CA LEU A 33 -1.84 -12.92 -3.32
C LEU A 33 -0.33 -13.11 -3.21
N ALA A 34 0.24 -12.71 -2.07
CA ALA A 34 1.66 -12.83 -1.79
C ALA A 34 1.92 -13.57 -0.48
N TRP A 35 3.07 -14.23 -0.39
CA TRP A 35 3.54 -14.91 0.80
C TRP A 35 4.92 -14.40 1.19
N ILE A 36 5.03 -14.03 2.46
CA ILE A 36 6.31 -13.75 3.13
C ILE A 36 6.35 -14.71 4.32
N ASP A 37 7.23 -15.71 4.26
CA ASP A 37 7.14 -16.91 5.09
C ASP A 37 5.73 -17.52 5.04
N GLU A 38 5.16 -17.84 6.21
CA GLU A 38 3.83 -18.40 6.37
C GLU A 38 2.72 -17.33 6.33
N THR A 39 3.08 -16.05 6.31
CA THR A 39 2.13 -14.95 6.33
C THR A 39 1.64 -14.64 4.92
N LYS A 40 0.31 -14.62 4.77
CA LYS A 40 -0.39 -14.38 3.51
C LYS A 40 -0.86 -12.93 3.44
N PHE A 41 -0.57 -12.27 2.33
CA PHE A 41 -0.95 -10.89 2.06
C PHE A 41 -1.81 -10.81 0.80
N VAL A 42 -2.69 -9.81 0.76
CA VAL A 42 -3.10 -9.23 -0.53
C VAL A 42 -2.07 -8.15 -0.85
N LEU A 43 -1.47 -8.23 -2.03
CA LEU A 43 -0.42 -7.32 -2.46
C LEU A 43 -0.92 -6.45 -3.60
N ILE A 44 -0.62 -5.15 -3.54
CA ILE A 44 -0.84 -4.19 -4.61
C ILE A 44 0.46 -3.38 -4.75
N GLY A 45 1.07 -3.42 -5.92
CA GLY A 45 2.18 -2.54 -6.25
C GLY A 45 1.99 -1.79 -7.55
N GLY A 46 2.60 -0.61 -7.64
CA GLY A 46 2.61 0.18 -8.86
C GLY A 46 3.41 -0.51 -9.96
N ALA A 47 2.95 -0.41 -11.21
CA ALA A 47 3.80 -0.68 -12.37
C ALA A 47 4.42 0.64 -12.84
N ASP A 48 5.75 0.72 -12.85
CA ASP A 48 6.58 1.69 -13.56
C ASP A 48 5.95 3.09 -13.73
N THR A 49 5.99 3.96 -12.70
CA THR A 49 5.61 5.40 -12.69
C THR A 49 4.31 5.82 -13.42
N THR A 50 3.48 4.88 -13.86
CA THR A 50 2.30 5.15 -14.68
C THR A 50 1.09 5.41 -13.81
N THR A 51 0.38 6.50 -14.10
CA THR A 51 -0.85 6.83 -13.39
C THR A 51 -1.92 5.77 -13.66
N PRO A 52 -2.47 5.10 -12.62
CA PRO A 52 -3.48 4.07 -12.81
C PRO A 52 -4.71 4.60 -13.54
N GLN A 53 -5.17 3.86 -14.54
CA GLN A 53 -6.40 4.16 -15.27
C GLN A 53 -7.63 3.62 -14.51
N PRO A 54 -8.87 4.02 -14.88
CA PRO A 54 -10.08 3.56 -14.20
C PRO A 54 -10.20 2.03 -13.99
N PRO A 55 -9.82 1.16 -14.95
CA PRO A 55 -9.79 -0.29 -14.72
C PRO A 55 -8.84 -0.72 -13.59
N SER A 56 -7.66 -0.08 -13.48
CA SER A 56 -6.71 -0.35 -12.40
C SER A 56 -7.27 0.06 -11.04
N TRP A 57 -7.99 1.18 -10.95
CA TRP A 57 -8.70 1.57 -9.73
C TRP A 57 -9.80 0.57 -9.34
N ARG A 58 -10.60 0.10 -10.30
CA ARG A 58 -11.61 -0.94 -10.01
C ARG A 58 -10.97 -2.27 -9.60
N ARG A 59 -9.83 -2.64 -10.21
CA ARG A 59 -9.04 -3.80 -9.79
C ARG A 59 -8.52 -3.63 -8.36
N ILE A 60 -8.08 -2.43 -7.98
CA ILE A 60 -7.72 -2.09 -6.59
C ILE A 60 -8.92 -2.32 -5.68
N SER A 61 -10.08 -1.71 -5.95
CA SER A 61 -11.28 -1.90 -5.11
C SER A 61 -11.64 -3.37 -4.91
N ARG A 62 -11.59 -4.17 -5.98
CA ARG A 62 -11.84 -5.62 -5.92
C ARG A 62 -10.84 -6.35 -5.00
N LEU A 63 -9.59 -5.93 -4.98
CA LEU A 63 -8.55 -6.53 -4.15
C LEU A 63 -8.67 -6.08 -2.69
N LEU A 64 -9.14 -4.86 -2.43
CA LEU A 64 -9.48 -4.41 -1.08
C LEU A 64 -10.64 -5.28 -0.52
N ASP A 65 -11.69 -5.52 -1.31
CA ASP A 65 -12.75 -6.45 -0.93
C ASP A 65 -12.22 -7.86 -0.66
N LEU A 66 -11.30 -8.35 -1.49
CA LEU A 66 -10.67 -9.65 -1.31
C LEU A 66 -9.87 -9.72 0.00
N ALA A 67 -9.10 -8.68 0.33
CA ALA A 67 -8.34 -8.58 1.57
C ALA A 67 -9.25 -8.67 2.79
N GLN A 68 -10.36 -7.93 2.77
CA GLN A 68 -11.37 -7.98 3.81
C GLN A 68 -12.04 -9.36 3.90
N GLN A 69 -12.49 -9.93 2.78
CA GLN A 69 -13.17 -11.23 2.75
C GLN A 69 -12.30 -12.37 3.27
N LEU A 70 -11.02 -12.35 2.93
CA LEU A 70 -10.06 -13.35 3.39
C LEU A 70 -9.51 -13.06 4.78
N ASN A 71 -9.82 -11.91 5.37
CA ASN A 71 -9.18 -11.37 6.56
C ASN A 71 -7.65 -11.46 6.44
N ARG A 72 -7.11 -10.83 5.39
CA ARG A 72 -5.68 -10.82 5.09
C ARG A 72 -5.17 -9.39 5.08
N PRO A 73 -3.97 -9.16 5.65
CA PRO A 73 -3.35 -7.86 5.58
C PRO A 73 -3.04 -7.45 4.14
N LEU A 74 -3.05 -6.14 3.94
CA LEU A 74 -2.73 -5.51 2.67
C LEU A 74 -1.27 -5.05 2.69
N LEU A 75 -0.50 -5.48 1.70
CA LEU A 75 0.86 -5.00 1.46
C LEU A 75 0.84 -4.10 0.22
N LEU A 76 1.16 -2.83 0.41
CA LEU A 76 1.28 -1.83 -0.64
C LEU A 76 2.75 -1.65 -0.99
N TRP A 77 3.14 -2.00 -2.21
CA TRP A 77 4.54 -1.92 -2.64
C TRP A 77 4.73 -0.79 -3.63
N ASP A 78 5.44 0.27 -3.25
CA ASP A 78 5.55 1.53 -4.00
C ASP A 78 4.16 1.95 -4.55
N PRO A 79 3.20 2.21 -3.65
CA PRO A 79 1.80 2.37 -4.04
C PRO A 79 1.61 3.50 -5.06
N PRO A 80 0.79 3.31 -6.11
CA PRO A 80 0.54 4.33 -7.11
C PRO A 80 -0.46 5.42 -6.64
N PHE A 81 -0.76 5.47 -5.33
CA PHE A 81 -1.76 6.35 -4.74
C PHE A 81 -1.30 7.81 -4.60
N GLN A 82 -0.03 8.10 -4.90
CA GLN A 82 0.56 9.45 -4.87
C GLN A 82 0.25 10.29 -6.12
N THR A 83 -0.61 9.81 -7.01
CA THR A 83 -0.90 10.53 -8.26
C THR A 83 -1.80 11.72 -7.99
N ASP A 84 -1.22 12.91 -8.05
CA ASP A 84 -1.95 14.14 -8.27
C ASP A 84 -2.83 13.96 -9.51
N ILE A 85 -4.15 14.03 -9.34
CA ILE A 85 -5.09 14.04 -10.46
C ILE A 85 -5.03 15.44 -11.11
N THR A 86 -3.85 15.86 -11.57
CA THR A 86 -3.61 17.13 -12.22
C THR A 86 -3.80 16.95 -13.72
N GLY A 87 -5.05 16.98 -14.17
CA GLY A 87 -5.39 16.92 -15.59
C GLY A 87 -6.89 16.80 -15.87
N PRO A 88 -7.31 16.97 -17.13
CA PRO A 88 -8.69 16.72 -17.54
C PRO A 88 -9.02 15.23 -17.38
N THR A 89 -9.68 14.89 -16.27
CA THR A 89 -10.14 13.52 -15.97
C THR A 89 -11.64 13.38 -16.14
N THR A 90 -12.06 12.19 -16.56
CA THR A 90 -13.49 11.85 -16.65
C THR A 90 -14.09 11.70 -15.25
N LEU A 91 -15.40 11.95 -15.12
CA LEU A 91 -16.13 11.72 -13.85
C LEU A 91 -15.99 10.27 -13.37
N LEU A 92 -15.96 9.31 -14.31
CA LEU A 92 -15.75 7.90 -14.01
C LEU A 92 -14.39 7.65 -13.35
N HIS A 93 -13.34 8.32 -13.82
CA HIS A 93 -12.02 8.21 -13.22
C HIS A 93 -12.01 8.75 -11.79
N ARG A 94 -12.54 9.97 -11.57
CA ARG A 94 -12.59 10.57 -10.22
C ARG A 94 -13.37 9.71 -9.24
N SER A 95 -14.52 9.19 -9.67
CA SER A 95 -15.35 8.31 -8.84
C SER A 95 -14.61 7.00 -8.48
N ALA A 96 -13.93 6.37 -9.44
CA ALA A 96 -13.16 5.15 -9.19
C ALA A 96 -12.01 5.38 -8.19
N VAL A 97 -11.29 6.51 -8.31
CA VAL A 97 -10.22 6.88 -7.38
C VAL A 97 -10.80 7.13 -5.98
N GLN A 98 -11.80 8.01 -5.88
CA GLN A 98 -12.40 8.38 -4.59
C GLN A 98 -12.99 7.18 -3.86
N ASN A 99 -13.72 6.31 -4.56
CA ASN A 99 -14.29 5.11 -3.95
C ASN A 99 -13.19 4.17 -3.43
N SER A 100 -12.11 3.98 -4.20
CA SER A 100 -10.98 3.14 -3.77
C SER A 100 -10.27 3.71 -2.56
N GLN A 101 -10.03 5.02 -2.52
CA GLN A 101 -9.40 5.70 -1.38
C GLN A 101 -10.28 5.62 -0.12
N LEU A 102 -11.60 5.85 -0.26
CA LEU A 102 -12.55 5.71 0.84
C LEU A 102 -12.65 4.28 1.36
N GLN A 103 -12.56 3.28 0.48
CA GLN A 103 -12.54 1.87 0.85
C GLN A 103 -11.27 1.52 1.61
N LEU A 104 -10.11 2.02 1.16
CA LEU A 104 -8.82 1.81 1.82
C LEU A 104 -8.80 2.40 3.24
N LEU A 105 -9.36 3.60 3.42
CA LEU A 105 -9.51 4.24 4.74
C LEU A 105 -10.30 3.39 5.75
N LYS A 106 -11.29 2.64 5.28
CA LYS A 106 -12.23 1.88 6.13
C LYS A 106 -11.88 0.39 6.23
N LEU A 107 -10.80 -0.05 5.58
CA LEU A 107 -10.51 -1.47 5.43
C LEU A 107 -10.23 -2.13 6.80
N PRO A 108 -10.92 -3.19 7.20
CA PRO A 108 -10.82 -3.73 8.56
C PRO A 108 -9.65 -4.72 8.74
N VAL A 109 -8.54 -4.52 8.01
CA VAL A 109 -7.33 -5.35 8.08
C VAL A 109 -6.10 -4.45 8.10
N PRO A 110 -4.97 -4.88 8.66
CA PRO A 110 -3.74 -4.09 8.66
C PRO A 110 -3.25 -3.76 7.24
N ILE A 111 -2.71 -2.55 7.06
CA ILE A 111 -2.14 -2.06 5.80
C ILE A 111 -0.69 -1.62 6.05
N ILE A 112 0.25 -2.25 5.37
CA ILE A 112 1.67 -1.91 5.41
C ILE A 112 2.09 -1.34 4.05
N GLY A 113 2.74 -0.19 4.05
CA GLY A 113 3.43 0.37 2.88
C GLY A 113 4.90 -0.03 2.83
N VAL A 114 5.41 -0.40 1.66
CA VAL A 114 6.84 -0.61 1.39
C VAL A 114 7.26 0.43 0.36
N PHE A 115 8.35 1.15 0.64
CA PHE A 115 8.84 2.23 -0.21
C PHE A 115 10.33 2.04 -0.50
N GLU A 116 10.70 1.92 -1.77
CA GLU A 116 12.09 1.65 -2.17
C GLU A 116 12.95 2.91 -2.39
N ALA A 117 12.34 4.10 -2.49
CA ALA A 117 13.04 5.36 -2.71
C ALA A 117 12.87 6.33 -1.53
N LEU A 118 13.81 7.29 -1.41
CA LEU A 118 13.76 8.44 -0.49
C LEU A 118 12.57 9.38 -0.74
N ALA A 119 11.73 9.10 -1.73
CA ALA A 119 10.52 9.86 -2.04
C ALA A 119 9.36 9.45 -1.11
N LEU A 120 9.58 9.61 0.19
CA LEU A 120 8.48 9.89 1.10
C LEU A 120 8.10 11.34 0.87
N GLU A 121 7.18 11.59 -0.04
CA GLU A 121 6.24 12.68 0.17
C GLU A 121 5.19 12.10 1.12
N PRO A 122 5.20 12.47 2.42
CA PRO A 122 4.35 11.91 3.46
C PRO A 122 2.88 12.36 3.35
N ASN A 123 2.40 12.71 2.16
CA ASN A 123 0.98 12.75 1.86
C ASN A 123 0.50 11.29 1.70
N PHE A 124 0.54 10.59 2.83
CA PHE A 124 0.44 9.15 2.94
C PHE A 124 -0.89 8.63 2.40
N ALA A 125 -0.81 7.61 1.57
CA ALA A 125 -1.90 6.65 1.44
C ALA A 125 -2.32 6.18 2.85
N PRO A 126 -3.60 5.89 3.10
CA PRO A 126 -4.08 5.49 4.43
C PRO A 126 -3.54 4.11 4.84
N ILE A 127 -2.31 4.10 5.36
CA ILE A 127 -1.55 2.95 5.84
C ILE A 127 -1.38 3.00 7.35
N ASP A 128 -1.17 1.86 7.99
CA ASP A 128 -0.97 1.75 9.45
C ASP A 128 0.52 1.75 9.84
N ALA A 129 1.36 1.25 8.95
CA ALA A 129 2.81 1.24 9.11
C ALA A 129 3.52 1.29 7.75
N ALA A 130 4.80 1.68 7.76
CA ALA A 130 5.64 1.72 6.58
C ALA A 130 7.00 1.05 6.83
N VAL A 131 7.55 0.43 5.79
CA VAL A 131 8.96 0.03 5.73
C VAL A 131 9.63 0.77 4.59
N LEU A 132 10.72 1.45 4.90
CA LEU A 132 11.55 2.14 3.93
C LEU A 132 12.75 1.27 3.62
N VAL A 133 13.02 1.05 2.33
CA VAL A 133 14.20 0.32 1.93
C VAL A 133 15.30 1.31 1.59
N GLN A 134 16.36 1.30 2.38
CA GLN A 134 17.49 2.21 2.21
C GLN A 134 18.82 1.46 2.30
N PRO A 135 19.60 1.41 1.21
CA PRO A 135 20.93 0.83 1.26
C PRO A 135 21.91 1.79 1.99
N GLY A 136 22.26 1.51 3.25
CA GLY A 136 23.32 2.23 4.01
C GLY A 136 22.96 2.60 5.46
N GLU A 137 23.94 3.07 6.25
CA GLU A 137 23.84 3.27 7.72
C GLU A 137 23.16 4.57 8.20
N ALA A 138 22.74 5.48 7.32
CA ALA A 138 22.10 6.73 7.75
C ALA A 138 20.64 6.80 7.27
N GLY A 139 19.74 6.22 8.06
CA GLY A 139 18.30 6.38 7.87
C GLY A 139 17.86 7.84 8.10
N PRO A 140 16.94 8.41 7.31
CA PRO A 140 16.32 9.67 7.69
C PRO A 140 15.58 9.48 9.01
N GLN A 141 15.89 10.34 9.98
CA GLN A 141 15.11 10.49 11.21
C GLN A 141 13.74 11.08 10.85
N LEU A 142 12.76 10.22 10.54
CA LEU A 142 11.35 10.63 10.42
C LEU A 142 10.78 10.87 11.82
N GLU A 143 11.16 11.99 12.44
CA GLU A 143 10.71 12.34 13.81
C GLU A 143 9.25 12.82 13.87
N THR A 144 8.55 12.93 12.74
CA THR A 144 7.20 13.53 12.67
C THR A 144 6.17 12.72 11.90
N SER A 145 6.44 11.46 11.54
CA SER A 145 5.44 10.63 10.87
C SER A 145 4.36 10.16 11.87
N PRO A 146 3.06 10.34 11.59
CA PRO A 146 1.97 9.80 12.41
C PRO A 146 1.84 8.27 12.31
N VAL A 147 2.63 7.64 11.43
CA VAL A 147 2.63 6.21 11.11
C VAL A 147 3.91 5.58 11.65
N LEU A 148 3.82 4.33 12.12
CA LEU A 148 5.01 3.57 12.53
C LEU A 148 5.88 3.28 11.31
N VAL A 149 7.12 3.79 11.30
CA VAL A 149 8.07 3.61 10.20
C VAL A 149 9.25 2.77 10.65
N LYS A 150 9.60 1.75 9.86
CA LYS A 150 10.81 0.94 9.98
C LYS A 150 11.71 1.15 8.78
N VAL A 151 13.02 0.91 8.94
CA VAL A 151 14.01 1.03 7.88
C VAL A 151 14.68 -0.32 7.69
N ALA A 152 14.76 -0.77 6.44
CA ALA A 152 15.40 -2.01 6.05
C ALA A 152 16.58 -1.74 5.12
N ALA A 153 17.74 -2.32 5.44
CA ALA A 153 18.96 -2.18 4.62
C ALA A 153 19.02 -3.17 3.45
N ASP A 154 18.37 -4.32 3.59
CA ASP A 154 18.35 -5.40 2.61
C ASP A 154 17.02 -6.16 2.65
N SER A 155 16.89 -7.19 1.81
CA SER A 155 15.67 -7.99 1.69
C SER A 155 15.36 -8.84 2.93
N ALA A 156 16.37 -9.29 3.67
CA ALA A 156 16.16 -10.06 4.89
C ALA A 156 15.66 -9.16 6.02
N GLY A 157 16.24 -7.96 6.15
CA GLY A 157 15.74 -6.90 7.01
C GLY A 157 14.32 -6.49 6.63
N LEU A 158 14.05 -6.24 5.34
CA LEU A 158 12.73 -5.86 4.86
C LEU A 158 11.65 -6.89 5.23
N LYS A 159 11.96 -8.16 4.99
CA LYS A 159 11.12 -9.28 5.41
C LYS A 159 10.86 -9.26 6.92
N SER A 160 11.91 -9.11 7.73
CA SER A 160 11.79 -9.07 9.20
C SER A 160 10.92 -7.91 9.66
N GLU A 161 11.14 -6.70 9.14
CA GLU A 161 10.38 -5.51 9.51
C GLU A 161 8.91 -5.61 9.12
N ILE A 162 8.60 -6.13 7.91
CA ILE A 162 7.20 -6.37 7.49
C ILE A 162 6.52 -7.36 8.46
N LEU A 163 7.20 -8.44 8.83
CA LEU A 163 6.66 -9.48 9.71
C LEU A 163 6.49 -8.99 11.17
N GLU A 164 7.40 -8.16 11.66
CA GLU A 164 7.29 -7.54 12.97
C GLU A 164 6.10 -6.58 13.02
N LEU A 165 6.00 -5.68 12.03
CA LEU A 165 4.90 -4.72 11.92
C LEU A 165 3.56 -5.43 11.82
N ILE A 166 3.43 -6.46 10.99
CA ILE A 166 2.15 -7.16 10.87
C ILE A 166 1.81 -7.93 12.16
N GLY A 167 2.81 -8.50 12.83
CA GLY A 167 2.64 -9.14 14.12
C GLY A 167 2.08 -8.17 15.16
N HIS A 168 2.63 -6.96 15.22
CA HIS A 168 2.14 -5.90 16.10
C HIS A 168 0.72 -5.43 15.72
N LEU A 169 0.51 -5.03 14.47
CA LEU A 169 -0.78 -4.47 14.00
C LEU A 169 -1.94 -5.47 14.11
N SER A 170 -1.67 -6.77 13.94
CA SER A 170 -2.69 -7.81 14.07
C SER A 170 -3.18 -8.00 15.52
N THR A 171 -2.50 -7.42 16.51
CA THR A 171 -2.96 -7.40 17.91
C THR A 171 -3.89 -6.23 18.23
N LEU A 172 -3.97 -5.24 17.34
CA LEU A 172 -4.79 -4.06 17.54
C LEU A 172 -6.26 -4.34 17.19
N PRO A 173 -7.22 -3.75 17.91
CA PRO A 173 -8.62 -3.74 17.49
C PRO A 173 -8.78 -3.07 16.12
N VAL A 174 -9.71 -3.58 15.31
CA VAL A 174 -10.00 -3.06 13.97
C VAL A 174 -10.35 -1.56 14.02
N GLU A 175 -11.10 -1.14 15.04
CA GLU A 175 -11.52 0.24 15.23
C GLU A 175 -10.29 1.16 15.40
N ARG A 176 -9.25 0.68 16.07
CA ARG A 176 -8.01 1.45 16.26
C ARG A 176 -7.28 1.66 14.93
N LEU A 177 -7.22 0.64 14.07
CA LEU A 177 -6.60 0.76 12.74
C LEU A 177 -7.34 1.79 11.89
N VAL A 178 -8.67 1.71 11.83
CA VAL A 178 -9.50 2.64 11.06
C VAL A 178 -9.42 4.06 11.60
N ASP A 179 -9.47 4.24 12.93
CA ASP A 179 -9.36 5.56 13.56
C ASP A 179 -7.99 6.20 13.31
N GLN A 180 -6.91 5.42 13.35
CA GLN A 180 -5.57 5.90 13.04
C GLN A 180 -5.49 6.45 11.61
N ARG A 181 -5.98 5.70 10.61
CA ARG A 181 -5.98 6.16 9.21
C ARG A 181 -6.80 7.43 9.01
N LEU A 182 -7.98 7.51 9.62
CA LEU A 182 -8.83 8.71 9.53
C LEU A 182 -8.16 9.92 10.18
N ASN A 183 -7.46 9.73 11.30
CA ASN A 183 -6.74 10.81 11.97
C ASN A 183 -5.51 11.26 11.18
N SER A 184 -4.75 10.33 10.59
CA SER A 184 -3.63 10.66 9.69
C SER A 184 -4.09 11.49 8.49
N LEU A 185 -5.24 11.15 7.90
CA LEU A 185 -5.82 11.93 6.80
C LEU A 185 -6.21 13.35 7.25
N ARG A 186 -6.83 13.50 8.42
CA ARG A 186 -7.21 14.82 8.97
C ARG A 186 -6.00 15.70 9.26
N GLN A 187 -4.94 15.11 9.81
CA GLN A 187 -3.69 15.83 10.07
C GLN A 187 -3.05 16.31 8.76
N ALA A 188 -2.97 15.45 7.75
CA ALA A 188 -2.46 15.84 6.43
C ALA A 188 -3.25 17.00 5.80
N ALA A 189 -4.58 16.99 5.94
CA ALA A 189 -5.44 18.08 5.43
C ALA A 189 -5.29 19.40 6.21
N GLY A 190 -4.90 19.36 7.49
CA GLY A 190 -4.73 20.54 8.35
C GLY A 190 -3.37 21.22 8.23
N SER A 191 -2.35 20.53 7.70
CA SER A 191 -0.97 21.02 7.56
C SER A 191 -0.73 21.89 6.32
N GLY A 192 -1.76 22.11 5.49
CA GLY A 192 -1.67 22.88 4.24
C GLY A 192 -2.06 24.36 4.37
N HIS A 193 -1.60 25.07 5.40
CA HIS A 193 -1.77 26.53 5.56
C HIS A 193 -0.42 27.23 5.70
#